data_AF-X1T4C0-F1
#
_entry.id   AF-X1T4C0-F1
#
_cell.length_a   1.000
_cell.length_b   1.000
_cell.length_c   1.000
_cell.angle_alpha   90.00
_cell.angle_beta   90.00
_cell.angle_gamma   90.00
#
_symmetry.space_group_name_H-M   'P 1'
#
loop_
_entity.id
_entity.type
_entity.pdbx_description
1 polymer ?
#
loop_
_entity_poly.entity_id
_entity_poly.type
_entity_poly.pdbx_seq_one_letter_code
_entity_poly.pdbx_strand_id
1 'polypeptide(L)'
;QTLSGFSSRDVSNAYIKRFIDTNTASSLLREIGIRQEEIQNIITTSNHKREWANKAERETAIENLYKKGRLTESEARNNLVSIGLPSDHIDTLMQQWIARIDEPKEPTWTTSQTLKFLAIGLITSDRAEAELKLLGYNDERISIYLKSILTQTD
;
A
#
# COMPACT_ATOMS: atom_id res chain seq x y z
N GLN A 1 12.39 -34.66 28.66
CA GLN A 1 11.15 -33.95 29.01
C GLN A 1 11.15 -32.64 28.23
N THR A 2 10.31 -32.50 27.20
CA THR A 2 10.06 -31.22 26.53
C THR A 2 9.07 -30.44 27.37
N LEU A 3 9.58 -29.56 28.23
CA LEU A 3 8.75 -28.59 28.93
C LEU A 3 8.27 -27.52 27.93
N SER A 4 6.95 -27.28 27.92
CA SER A 4 6.21 -26.24 27.19
C SER A 4 5.95 -26.48 25.69
N GLY A 5 4.72 -26.24 25.25
CA GLY A 5 4.22 -26.48 23.88
C GLY A 5 4.71 -25.48 22.83
N PHE A 6 5.82 -24.77 23.06
CA PHE A 6 6.41 -23.82 22.11
C PHE A 6 7.71 -24.38 21.54
N SER A 7 7.85 -24.38 20.21
CA SER A 7 9.12 -24.62 19.56
C SER A 7 9.96 -23.34 19.51
N SER A 8 11.28 -23.47 19.31
CA SER A 8 12.17 -22.31 19.04
C SER A 8 11.65 -21.43 17.88
N ARG A 9 11.00 -22.05 16.89
CA ARG A 9 10.37 -21.34 15.76
C ARG A 9 9.16 -20.52 16.21
N ASP A 10 8.33 -21.05 17.11
CA ASP A 10 7.16 -20.33 17.62
C ASP A 10 7.58 -19.12 18.46
N VAL A 11 8.58 -19.29 19.31
CA VAL A 11 9.16 -18.18 20.11
C VAL A 11 9.76 -17.11 19.19
N SER A 12 10.53 -17.53 18.17
CA SER A 12 11.11 -16.61 17.18
C SER A 12 10.02 -15.85 16.42
N ASN A 13 8.95 -16.51 16.01
CA ASN A 13 7.84 -15.89 15.29
C ASN A 13 7.07 -14.89 16.17
N ALA A 14 6.76 -15.25 17.42
CA ALA A 14 6.12 -14.36 18.37
C ALA A 14 6.99 -13.13 18.65
N TYR A 15 8.31 -13.33 18.77
CA TYR A 15 9.26 -12.24 18.90
C TYR A 15 9.24 -11.37 17.64
N ILE A 16 9.47 -11.91 16.44
CA ILE A 16 9.46 -11.13 15.17
C ILE A 16 8.20 -10.27 15.06
N LYS A 17 7.02 -10.81 15.40
CA LYS A 17 5.72 -10.12 15.38
C LYS A 17 5.46 -9.16 16.55
N ARG A 18 6.43 -8.93 17.44
CA ARG A 18 6.34 -8.07 18.64
C ARG A 18 5.29 -8.51 19.67
N PHE A 19 4.88 -9.77 19.66
CA PHE A 19 3.97 -10.32 20.68
C PHE A 19 4.68 -10.58 22.02
N ILE A 20 6.00 -10.76 21.98
CA ILE A 20 6.86 -10.92 23.15
C ILE A 20 8.12 -10.08 23.01
N ASP A 21 8.69 -9.66 24.13
CA ASP A 21 9.95 -8.92 24.17
C ASP A 21 11.18 -9.84 24.21
N THR A 22 12.37 -9.25 24.21
CA THR A 22 13.65 -9.97 24.18
C THR A 22 13.86 -10.81 25.43
N ASN A 23 13.40 -10.34 26.60
CA ASN A 23 13.56 -11.05 27.87
C ASN A 23 12.64 -12.27 27.90
N THR A 24 11.36 -12.11 27.54
CA THR A 24 10.40 -13.21 27.42
C THR A 24 10.88 -14.25 26.40
N ALA A 25 11.34 -13.81 25.22
CA ALA A 25 11.85 -14.72 24.20
C ALA A 25 13.08 -15.50 24.70
N SER A 26 14.02 -14.84 25.39
CA SER A 26 15.22 -15.49 25.94
C SER A 26 14.88 -16.51 27.02
N SER A 27 13.93 -16.20 27.91
CA SER A 27 13.45 -17.13 28.94
C SER A 27 12.80 -18.37 28.32
N LEU A 28 11.87 -18.18 27.38
CA LEU A 28 11.20 -19.30 26.70
C LEU A 28 12.19 -20.19 25.93
N LEU A 29 13.17 -19.59 25.24
CA LEU A 29 14.22 -20.36 24.55
C LEU A 29 15.09 -21.17 25.53
N ARG A 30 15.40 -20.62 26.72
CA ARG A 30 16.12 -21.35 27.77
C ARG A 30 15.29 -22.50 28.34
N GLU A 31 14.00 -22.28 28.58
CA GLU A 31 13.08 -23.29 29.12
C GLU A 31 12.94 -24.49 28.20
N ILE A 32 12.95 -24.29 26.88
CA ILE A 32 12.91 -25.39 25.89
C ILE A 32 14.30 -26.01 25.62
N GLY A 33 15.33 -25.61 26.38
CA GLY A 33 16.65 -26.22 26.38
C GLY A 33 17.68 -25.65 25.40
N ILE A 34 17.43 -24.48 24.79
CA ILE A 34 18.41 -23.83 23.92
C ILE A 34 19.56 -23.26 24.75
N ARG A 35 20.80 -23.46 24.27
CA ARG A 35 22.00 -22.97 24.93
C ARG A 35 22.11 -21.46 24.83
N GLN A 36 22.68 -20.81 25.85
CA GLN A 36 22.79 -19.33 25.93
C GLN A 36 23.41 -18.70 24.67
N GLU A 37 24.45 -19.30 24.13
CA GLU A 37 25.13 -18.88 22.88
C GLU A 37 24.18 -18.90 21.67
N GLU A 38 23.32 -19.90 21.59
CA GLU A 38 22.36 -20.08 20.49
C GLU A 38 21.15 -19.16 20.66
N ILE A 39 20.71 -18.90 21.90
CA ILE A 39 19.67 -17.89 22.20
C ILE A 39 20.08 -16.53 21.62
N GLN A 40 21.32 -16.10 21.87
CA GLN A 40 21.80 -14.82 21.35
C GLN A 40 21.74 -14.76 19.82
N ASN A 41 22.17 -15.84 19.15
CA ASN A 41 22.13 -15.94 17.69
C ASN A 41 20.69 -15.91 17.14
N ILE A 42 19.76 -16.61 17.80
CA ILE A 42 18.34 -16.63 17.43
C ILE A 42 17.73 -15.23 17.55
N ILE A 43 17.98 -14.54 18.67
CA ILE A 43 17.45 -13.19 18.91
C ILE A 43 18.01 -12.20 17.89
N THR A 44 19.34 -12.19 17.66
CA THR A 44 19.97 -11.32 16.66
C THR A 44 19.40 -11.57 15.27
N THR A 45 19.31 -12.83 14.85
CA THR A 45 18.74 -13.20 13.55
C THR A 45 17.27 -12.79 13.44
N SER A 46 16.50 -12.97 14.51
CA SER A 46 15.09 -12.60 14.54
C SER A 46 14.88 -11.09 14.48
N ASN A 47 15.78 -10.29 15.06
CA ASN A 47 15.77 -8.84 14.89
C ASN A 47 16.01 -8.43 13.44
N HIS A 48 16.99 -9.02 12.76
CA HIS A 48 17.20 -8.76 11.33
C HIS A 48 15.96 -9.11 10.50
N LYS A 49 15.36 -10.28 10.75
CA LYS A 49 14.11 -10.70 10.09
C LYS A 49 12.95 -9.73 10.35
N ARG A 50 12.83 -9.22 11.57
CA ARG A 50 11.83 -8.20 11.93
C ARG A 50 12.05 -6.92 11.14
N GLU A 51 13.28 -6.42 11.07
CA GLU A 51 13.60 -5.21 10.30
C GLU A 51 13.31 -5.40 8.81
N TRP A 52 13.63 -6.57 8.24
CA TRP A 52 13.28 -6.88 6.85
C TRP A 52 11.78 -6.96 6.61
N ALA A 53 11.02 -7.56 7.53
CA ALA A 53 9.56 -7.60 7.45
C ALA A 53 8.95 -6.19 7.50
N ASN A 54 9.43 -5.33 8.42
CA ASN A 54 8.99 -3.94 8.51
C ASN A 54 9.31 -3.16 7.22
N LYS A 55 10.48 -3.37 6.61
CA LYS A 55 10.84 -2.74 5.34
C LYS A 55 9.90 -3.20 4.21
N ALA A 56 9.66 -4.51 4.08
CA ALA A 56 8.78 -5.06 3.06
C ALA A 56 7.33 -4.56 3.19
N GLU A 57 6.82 -4.43 4.42
CA GLU A 57 5.49 -3.86 4.69
C GLU A 57 5.42 -2.38 4.28
N ARG A 58 6.44 -1.59 4.62
CA ARG A 58 6.51 -0.17 4.23
C ARG A 58 6.66 0.01 2.72
N GLU A 59 7.45 -0.82 2.06
CA GLU A 59 7.56 -0.86 0.60
C GLU A 59 6.21 -1.12 -0.05
N THR A 60 5.48 -2.13 0.44
CA THR A 60 4.11 -2.46 -0.04
C THR A 60 3.14 -1.30 0.19
N ALA A 61 3.23 -0.60 1.31
CA ALA A 61 2.39 0.56 1.58
C ALA A 61 2.69 1.71 0.60
N ILE A 62 3.97 1.96 0.31
CA ILE A 62 4.41 2.99 -0.65
C ILE A 62 3.94 2.63 -2.07
N GLU A 63 4.12 1.37 -2.50
CA GLU A 63 3.62 0.88 -3.80
C GLU A 63 2.13 1.18 -3.95
N ASN A 64 1.33 0.80 -2.95
CA ASN A 64 -0.12 0.97 -2.98
C ASN A 64 -0.54 2.44 -3.06
N LEU A 65 0.17 3.34 -2.37
CA LEU A 65 -0.12 4.78 -2.43
C LEU A 65 0.28 5.37 -3.80
N TYR A 66 1.43 4.96 -4.33
CA TYR A 66 1.91 5.37 -5.64
C TYR A 66 0.96 4.91 -6.75
N LYS A 67 0.59 3.63 -6.79
CA LYS A 67 -0.35 3.07 -7.77
C LYS A 67 -1.75 3.70 -7.71
N LYS A 68 -2.14 4.24 -6.56
CA LYS A 68 -3.41 4.98 -6.37
C LYS A 68 -3.29 6.48 -6.70
N GLY A 69 -2.15 6.95 -7.21
CA GLY A 69 -1.89 8.35 -7.51
C GLY A 69 -1.84 9.25 -6.27
N ARG A 70 -1.65 8.68 -5.07
CA ARG A 70 -1.52 9.44 -3.81
C ARG A 70 -0.09 9.89 -3.55
N LEU A 71 0.88 9.34 -4.27
CA LEU A 71 2.28 9.78 -4.29
C LEU A 71 2.69 10.04 -5.73
N THR A 72 3.45 11.10 -5.94
CA THR A 72 4.26 11.30 -7.15
C THR A 72 5.43 10.31 -7.18
N GLU A 73 6.06 10.14 -8.34
CA GLU A 73 7.28 9.31 -8.45
C GLU A 73 8.39 9.80 -7.51
N SER A 74 8.60 11.12 -7.41
CA SER A 74 9.61 11.70 -6.52
C SER A 74 9.33 11.39 -5.05
N GLU A 75 8.07 11.53 -4.60
CA GLU A 75 7.68 11.21 -3.22
C GLU A 75 7.81 9.71 -2.93
N ALA A 76 7.42 8.84 -3.87
CA ALA A 76 7.60 7.39 -3.74
C ALA A 76 9.08 7.01 -3.60
N ARG A 77 9.95 7.57 -4.46
CA ARG A 77 11.41 7.37 -4.39
C ARG A 77 11.99 7.83 -3.06
N ASN A 78 11.64 9.05 -2.62
CA ASN A 78 12.11 9.59 -1.34
C ASN A 78 11.68 8.71 -0.15
N ASN A 79 10.45 8.21 -0.17
CA ASN A 79 9.96 7.30 0.85
C ASN A 79 10.74 5.97 0.84
N LEU A 80 11.06 5.40 -0.32
CA LEU A 80 11.85 4.18 -0.42
C LEU A 80 13.31 4.38 0.04
N VAL A 81 13.91 5.53 -0.26
CA VAL A 81 15.22 5.91 0.30
C VAL A 81 15.14 5.98 1.83
N SER A 82 14.07 6.55 2.39
CA SER A 82 13.87 6.69 3.84
C SER A 82 13.76 5.34 4.58
N ILE A 83 13.37 4.27 3.88
CA ILE A 83 13.33 2.91 4.46
C ILE A 83 14.65 2.15 4.23
N GLY A 84 15.64 2.81 3.61
CA GLY A 84 16.98 2.30 3.38
C GLY A 84 17.03 1.23 2.30
N LEU A 85 16.25 1.39 1.23
CA LEU A 85 16.44 0.61 0.00
C LEU A 85 17.56 1.23 -0.85
N PRO A 86 18.39 0.40 -1.52
CA PRO A 86 19.45 0.90 -2.39
C PRO A 86 18.87 1.43 -3.72
N SER A 87 19.58 2.39 -4.33
CA SER A 87 19.07 3.16 -5.47
C SER A 87 18.71 2.29 -6.69
N ASP A 88 19.54 1.30 -7.01
CA ASP A 88 19.33 0.35 -8.11
C ASP A 88 18.06 -0.49 -7.92
N HIS A 89 17.77 -0.89 -6.69
CA HIS A 89 16.54 -1.58 -6.34
C HIS A 89 15.33 -0.66 -6.45
N ILE A 90 15.45 0.59 -6.00
CA ILE A 90 14.39 1.61 -6.16
C ILE A 90 14.06 1.83 -7.62
N ASP A 91 15.06 1.96 -8.49
CA ASP A 91 14.85 2.13 -9.93
C ASP A 91 14.09 0.95 -10.53
N THR A 92 14.45 -0.28 -10.11
CA THR A 92 13.76 -1.50 -10.53
C THR A 92 12.30 -1.51 -10.07
N LEU A 93 12.02 -1.16 -8.81
CA LEU A 93 10.67 -1.10 -8.26
C LEU A 93 9.81 -0.06 -8.99
N MET A 94 10.35 1.15 -9.21
CA MET A 94 9.60 2.21 -9.89
C MET A 94 9.23 1.81 -11.32
N GLN A 95 10.15 1.19 -12.07
CA GLN A 95 9.86 0.66 -13.41
C GLN A 95 8.74 -0.40 -13.38
N GLN A 96 8.80 -1.34 -12.43
CA GLN A 96 7.77 -2.37 -12.27
C GLN A 96 6.42 -1.78 -11.89
N TRP A 97 6.39 -0.77 -11.03
CA TRP A 97 5.14 -0.15 -10.57
C TRP A 97 4.48 0.64 -11.70
N ILE A 98 5.25 1.44 -12.45
CA ILE A 98 4.75 2.20 -13.61
C ILE A 98 4.05 1.27 -14.61
N ALA A 99 4.66 0.13 -14.93
CA ALA A 99 4.10 -0.87 -15.84
C ALA A 99 2.81 -1.54 -15.31
N ARG A 100 2.52 -1.42 -14.01
CA ARG A 100 1.38 -2.02 -13.31
C ARG A 100 0.33 -0.98 -12.86
N ILE A 101 0.51 0.28 -13.23
CA ILE A 101 -0.55 1.28 -13.10
C ILE A 101 -1.50 1.00 -14.26
N ASP A 102 -2.64 0.35 -13.98
CA ASP A 102 -3.79 0.39 -14.87
C ASP A 102 -4.10 1.88 -15.12
N GLU A 103 -4.29 2.26 -16.39
CA GLU A 103 -4.34 3.63 -16.94
C GLU A 103 -4.52 4.78 -15.91
N PRO A 104 -3.70 5.84 -15.99
CA PRO A 104 -3.75 6.93 -15.02
C PRO A 104 -5.17 7.46 -14.90
N LYS A 105 -5.80 7.22 -13.74
CA LYS A 105 -6.93 8.02 -13.32
C LYS A 105 -6.38 9.41 -13.05
N GLU A 106 -6.33 10.26 -14.09
CA GLU A 106 -6.33 11.69 -13.88
C GLU A 106 -7.36 12.00 -12.78
N PRO A 107 -7.11 12.96 -11.87
CA PRO A 107 -8.08 13.32 -10.84
C PRO A 107 -9.43 13.63 -11.49
N THR A 108 -10.34 12.66 -11.45
CA THR A 108 -11.67 12.82 -12.03
C THR A 108 -12.41 13.85 -11.20
N TRP A 109 -13.10 14.76 -11.85
CA TRP A 109 -14.06 15.59 -11.13
C TRP A 109 -15.11 14.70 -10.47
N THR A 110 -15.62 15.11 -9.31
CA THR A 110 -16.79 14.45 -8.72
C THR A 110 -17.98 14.59 -9.66
N THR A 111 -18.98 13.69 -9.58
CA THR A 111 -20.22 13.79 -10.37
C THR A 111 -20.82 15.20 -10.32
N SER A 112 -20.89 15.81 -9.13
CA SER A 112 -21.41 17.17 -8.96
C SER A 112 -20.55 18.25 -9.65
N GLN A 113 -19.22 18.13 -9.62
CA GLN A 113 -18.34 19.05 -10.33
C GLN A 113 -18.48 18.90 -11.85
N THR A 114 -18.48 17.67 -12.36
CA THR A 114 -18.66 17.38 -13.78
C THR A 114 -19.97 17.95 -14.31
N LEU A 115 -21.08 17.69 -13.61
CA LEU A 115 -22.40 18.21 -14.02
C LEU A 115 -22.49 19.73 -13.88
N LYS A 116 -21.89 20.31 -12.83
CA LYS A 116 -21.81 21.77 -12.68
C LYS A 116 -21.05 22.39 -13.86
N PHE A 117 -19.86 21.89 -14.19
CA PHE A 117 -19.03 22.42 -15.27
C PHE A 117 -19.69 22.29 -16.63
N LEU A 118 -20.42 21.19 -16.87
CA LEU A 118 -21.24 21.04 -18.07
C LEU A 118 -22.36 22.09 -18.10
N ALA A 119 -23.11 22.25 -17.00
CA ALA A 119 -24.24 23.18 -16.92
C ALA A 119 -23.83 24.64 -17.16
N ILE A 120 -22.63 25.04 -16.71
CA ILE A 120 -22.09 26.39 -16.95
C ILE A 120 -21.23 26.49 -18.23
N GLY A 121 -21.21 25.45 -19.06
CA GLY A 121 -20.51 25.45 -20.36
C GLY A 121 -18.97 25.46 -20.29
N LEU A 122 -18.38 25.12 -19.15
CA LEU A 122 -16.91 25.03 -19.02
C LEU A 122 -16.33 23.76 -19.68
N ILE A 123 -17.15 22.72 -19.87
CA ILE A 123 -16.77 21.47 -20.54
C ILE A 123 -17.86 21.04 -21.51
N THR A 124 -17.49 20.25 -22.51
CA THR A 124 -18.43 19.68 -23.49
C THR A 124 -19.18 18.47 -22.92
N SER A 125 -20.30 18.09 -23.56
CA SER A 125 -21.03 16.87 -23.24
C SER A 125 -20.14 15.61 -23.35
N ASP A 126 -19.34 15.51 -24.41
CA ASP A 126 -18.42 14.39 -24.62
C ASP A 126 -17.36 14.31 -23.51
N ARG A 127 -16.85 15.46 -23.05
CA ARG A 127 -15.92 15.48 -21.91
C ARG A 127 -16.61 15.08 -20.61
N ALA A 128 -17.84 15.54 -20.38
CA ALA A 128 -18.62 15.15 -19.21
C ALA A 128 -18.94 13.64 -19.20
N GLU A 129 -19.25 13.06 -20.36
CA GLU A 129 -19.45 11.62 -20.53
C GLU A 129 -18.17 10.82 -20.20
N ALA A 130 -17.02 11.25 -20.71
CA ALA A 130 -15.74 10.61 -20.42
C ALA A 130 -15.43 10.62 -18.91
N GLU A 131 -15.64 11.74 -18.22
CA GLU A 131 -15.47 11.87 -16.77
C GLU A 131 -16.42 10.95 -15.99
N LEU A 132 -17.69 10.87 -16.38
CA LEU A 132 -18.66 9.97 -15.74
C LEU A 132 -18.33 8.49 -15.98
N LYS A 133 -17.78 8.13 -17.14
CA LYS A 133 -17.25 6.77 -17.39
C LYS A 133 -16.08 6.42 -16.47
N LEU A 134 -15.15 7.36 -16.27
CA LEU A 134 -14.02 7.19 -15.34
C LEU A 134 -14.47 7.03 -13.87
N LEU A 135 -15.61 7.63 -13.50
CA LEU A 135 -16.27 7.46 -12.20
C LEU A 135 -17.05 6.12 -12.07
N GLY A 136 -17.15 5.33 -13.14
CA GLY A 136 -17.79 4.01 -13.14
C GLY A 136 -19.29 4.01 -13.43
N TYR A 137 -19.84 5.09 -14.01
CA TYR A 137 -21.23 5.09 -14.49
C TYR A 137 -21.35 4.32 -15.82
N ASN A 138 -22.48 3.64 -16.01
CA ASN A 138 -22.84 3.02 -17.28
C ASN A 138 -23.53 4.02 -18.22
N ASP A 139 -23.61 3.69 -19.51
CA ASP A 139 -24.15 4.59 -20.54
C ASP A 139 -25.59 5.05 -20.25
N GLU A 140 -26.41 4.19 -19.66
CA GLU A 140 -27.78 4.52 -19.25
C GLU A 140 -27.82 5.66 -18.23
N ARG A 141 -27.05 5.55 -17.14
CA ARG A 141 -27.00 6.57 -16.08
C ARG A 141 -26.40 7.88 -16.60
N ILE A 142 -25.39 7.80 -17.46
CA ILE A 142 -24.79 8.97 -18.09
C ILE A 142 -25.83 9.73 -18.90
N SER A 143 -26.57 9.03 -19.78
CA SER A 143 -27.65 9.63 -20.58
C SER A 143 -28.70 10.33 -19.72
N ILE A 144 -29.08 9.75 -18.58
CA ILE A 144 -30.04 10.37 -17.65
C ILE A 144 -29.47 11.68 -17.07
N TYR A 145 -28.23 11.67 -16.60
CA TYR A 145 -27.58 12.87 -16.05
C TYR A 145 -27.44 13.98 -17.10
N LEU A 146 -26.98 13.66 -18.30
CA LEU A 146 -26.80 14.64 -19.36
C LEU A 146 -28.15 15.26 -19.78
N LYS A 147 -29.20 14.45 -19.92
CA LYS A 147 -30.56 14.95 -20.18
C LYS A 147 -31.06 15.88 -19.07
N SER A 148 -30.83 15.51 -17.80
CA SER A 148 -31.31 16.30 -16.66
C SER A 148 -30.76 17.73 -16.60
N ILE A 149 -29.57 17.97 -17.16
CA ILE A 149 -28.95 19.30 -17.26
C ILE A 149 -29.51 20.07 -18.45
N LEU A 150 -29.66 19.42 -19.61
CA LEU A 150 -30.19 20.05 -20.81
C LEU A 150 -31.65 20.50 -20.65
N THR A 151 -32.47 19.73 -19.91
CA THR A 151 -33.88 20.13 -19.63
C THR A 151 -34.01 21.27 -18.63
N GLN A 152 -32.93 21.70 -17.97
CA GLN A 152 -32.92 22.84 -17.02
C GLN A 152 -32.43 24.14 -17.66
N THR A 153 -31.95 24.11 -18.90
CA THR A 153 -31.35 25.27 -19.59
C THR A 153 -32.29 25.89 -20.64
N ASP A 154 -33.50 25.36 -20.78
CA ASP A 154 -34.64 25.93 -21.54
C ASP A 154 -35.57 26.72 -20.61
#